data_AF-A0A951U6G6-F1
#
_entry.id   AF-A0A951U6G6-F1
#
_cell.length_a   1.000
_cell.length_b   1.000
_cell.length_c   1.000
_cell.angle_alpha   90.00
_cell.angle_beta   90.00
_cell.angle_gamma   90.00
#
_symmetry.space_group_name_H-M   'P 1'
#
loop_
_entity.id
_entity.type
_entity.pdbx_description
1 polymer ?
#
loop_
_entity_poly.entity_id
_entity_poly.type
_entity_poly.pdbx_seq_one_letter_code
_entity_poly.pdbx_strand_id
1 'polypeptide(L)'
;MASKRELQEILKDRYGINKNISDALSQPDCERMLALLEQEPSALKLVETFAEKNLSLGRNNAQYGQQRGRAERKLETLQVEYQQLEQSVQSLEQSNAALAARKQQLESQQQQLEGDILTLEFKVGDLASKNTDLTEANTQLKKDNKELKNTVDLIKLRLTRDMKELLKYEDSELRKMAIRLFRWTLG
;
A
#
# COMPACT_ATOMS: atom_id res chain seq x y z
N MET A 1 -56.49 68.89 -18.07
CA MET A 1 -56.50 67.75 -17.13
C MET A 1 -55.24 66.96 -17.39
N ALA A 2 -54.58 66.48 -16.32
CA ALA A 2 -53.38 65.67 -16.46
C ALA A 2 -53.73 64.32 -17.11
N SER A 3 -52.81 63.75 -17.89
CA SER A 3 -53.02 62.46 -18.55
C SER A 3 -53.00 61.31 -17.53
N LYS A 4 -53.63 60.16 -17.85
CA LYS A 4 -53.59 58.96 -16.98
C LYS A 4 -52.17 58.60 -16.55
N ARG A 5 -51.19 58.70 -17.46
CA ARG A 5 -49.77 58.41 -17.16
C ARG A 5 -49.19 59.40 -16.16
N GLU A 6 -49.44 60.69 -16.35
CA GLU A 6 -48.99 61.73 -15.40
C GLU A 6 -49.56 61.49 -14.00
N LEU A 7 -50.85 61.16 -13.91
CA LEU A 7 -51.50 60.86 -12.63
C LEU A 7 -50.91 59.60 -11.96
N GLN A 8 -50.60 58.56 -12.75
CA GLN A 8 -49.94 57.35 -12.25
C GLN A 8 -48.50 57.61 -11.77
N GLU A 9 -47.75 58.47 -12.48
CA GLU A 9 -46.41 58.89 -12.05
C GLU A 9 -46.48 59.68 -10.74
N ILE A 10 -47.44 60.60 -10.60
CA ILE A 10 -47.65 61.34 -9.34
C ILE A 10 -47.98 60.39 -8.19
N LEU A 11 -48.89 59.43 -8.40
CA LEU A 11 -49.25 58.43 -7.38
C LEU A 11 -48.07 57.55 -6.96
N LYS A 12 -47.19 57.21 -7.91
CA LYS A 12 -46.00 56.42 -7.66
C LYS A 12 -44.92 57.22 -6.96
N ASP A 13 -44.61 58.42 -7.44
CA ASP A 13 -43.44 59.18 -7.01
C ASP A 13 -43.71 59.95 -5.70
N ARG A 14 -44.94 60.45 -5.49
CA ARG A 14 -45.31 61.14 -4.24
C ARG A 14 -45.81 60.21 -3.15
N TYR A 15 -46.60 59.20 -3.50
CA TYR A 15 -47.30 58.36 -2.52
C TYR A 15 -46.82 56.91 -2.52
N GLY A 16 -45.80 56.56 -3.30
CA GLY A 16 -45.20 55.23 -3.32
C GLY A 16 -46.13 54.14 -3.85
N ILE A 17 -47.21 54.49 -4.54
CA ILE A 17 -48.21 53.52 -4.99
C ILE A 17 -47.63 52.70 -6.15
N ASN A 18 -47.65 51.38 -5.98
CA ASN A 18 -47.08 50.45 -6.94
C ASN A 18 -47.77 50.61 -8.31
N LYS A 19 -46.95 50.60 -9.37
CA LYS A 19 -47.40 50.64 -10.75
C LYS A 19 -48.44 49.54 -11.06
N ASN A 20 -48.31 48.35 -10.49
CA ASN A 20 -49.27 47.26 -10.67
C ASN A 20 -50.67 47.59 -10.10
N ILE A 21 -50.75 48.51 -9.12
CA ILE A 21 -52.01 48.99 -8.56
C ILE A 21 -52.55 50.13 -9.41
N SER A 22 -51.70 51.10 -9.78
CA SER A 22 -52.13 52.27 -10.55
C SER A 22 -52.44 51.97 -12.02
N ASP A 23 -51.88 50.90 -12.60
CA ASP A 23 -52.18 50.45 -13.96
C ASP A 23 -53.61 49.92 -14.12
N ALA A 24 -54.14 49.28 -13.08
CA ALA A 24 -55.49 48.75 -13.04
C ALA A 24 -56.59 49.83 -12.89
N LEU A 25 -56.22 51.05 -12.47
CA LEU A 25 -57.16 52.15 -12.25
C LEU A 25 -57.49 52.89 -13.55
N SER A 26 -58.73 53.35 -13.69
CA SER A 26 -59.09 54.27 -14.78
C SER A 26 -58.59 55.69 -14.47
N GLN A 27 -58.50 56.56 -15.49
CA GLN A 27 -58.10 57.96 -15.29
C GLN A 27 -58.92 58.70 -14.21
N PRO A 28 -60.27 58.66 -14.21
CA PRO A 28 -61.06 59.29 -13.17
C PRO A 28 -60.91 58.64 -11.80
N ASP A 29 -60.49 57.37 -11.72
CA ASP A 29 -60.19 56.73 -10.44
C ASP A 29 -58.86 57.24 -9.87
N CYS A 30 -57.83 57.46 -10.72
CA CYS A 30 -56.58 58.09 -10.31
C CYS A 30 -56.81 59.51 -9.77
N GLU A 31 -57.66 60.30 -10.44
CA GLU A 31 -58.01 61.67 -10.01
C GLU A 31 -58.76 61.66 -8.67
N ARG A 32 -59.75 60.77 -8.51
CA ARG A 32 -60.47 60.59 -7.23
C ARG A 32 -59.54 60.18 -6.10
N MET A 33 -58.59 59.29 -6.38
CA MET A 33 -57.65 58.80 -5.37
C MET A 33 -56.66 59.90 -4.94
N LEU A 34 -56.18 60.73 -5.87
CA LEU A 34 -55.35 61.90 -5.54
C LEU A 34 -56.12 62.90 -4.67
N ALA A 35 -57.36 63.23 -5.05
CA ALA A 35 -58.19 64.15 -4.28
C ALA A 35 -58.44 63.62 -2.85
N LEU A 36 -58.65 62.32 -2.69
CA LEU A 36 -58.80 61.67 -1.39
C LEU A 36 -57.52 61.76 -0.55
N LEU A 37 -56.35 61.51 -1.14
CA LEU A 37 -55.07 61.58 -0.44
C LEU A 37 -54.66 63.00 -0.06
N GLU A 38 -55.13 64.01 -0.81
CA GLU A 38 -54.92 65.43 -0.48
C GLU A 38 -55.89 65.95 0.60
N GLN A 39 -57.12 65.42 0.66
CA GLN A 39 -58.15 65.90 1.59
C GLN A 39 -58.17 65.15 2.93
N GLU A 40 -57.75 63.87 2.95
CA GLU A 40 -57.83 63.00 4.14
C GLU A 40 -56.43 62.61 4.66
N PRO A 41 -55.89 63.29 5.70
CA PRO A 41 -54.56 63.01 6.24
C PRO A 41 -54.42 61.59 6.81
N SER A 42 -55.52 61.00 7.28
CA SER A 42 -55.56 59.65 7.83
C SER A 42 -55.33 58.59 6.74
N ALA A 43 -55.95 58.77 5.57
CA ALA A 43 -55.76 57.92 4.40
C ALA A 43 -54.34 58.05 3.84
N LEU A 44 -53.80 59.29 3.80
CA LEU A 44 -52.43 59.55 3.40
C LEU A 44 -51.42 58.79 4.27
N LYS A 45 -51.53 58.92 5.60
CA LYS A 45 -50.64 58.24 6.55
C LYS A 45 -50.70 56.72 6.39
N LEU A 46 -51.88 56.17 6.15
CA LEU A 46 -52.05 54.74 5.91
C LEU A 46 -51.31 54.30 4.64
N VAL A 47 -51.47 55.04 3.54
CA VAL A 47 -50.77 54.76 2.27
C VAL A 47 -49.26 54.85 2.42
N GLU A 48 -48.75 55.87 3.12
CA GLU A 48 -47.32 56.00 3.44
C GLU A 48 -46.82 54.79 4.23
N THR A 49 -47.54 54.38 5.28
CA THR A 49 -47.16 53.24 6.11
C THR A 49 -47.13 51.93 5.30
N PHE A 50 -48.10 51.73 4.40
CA PHE A 50 -48.11 50.59 3.50
C PHE A 50 -46.99 50.65 2.46
N ALA A 51 -46.70 51.82 1.89
CA ALA A 51 -45.61 52.01 0.95
C ALA A 51 -44.26 51.69 1.59
N GLU A 52 -44.00 52.21 2.79
CA GLU A 52 -42.81 51.91 3.58
C GLU A 52 -42.69 50.40 3.90
N LYS A 53 -43.78 49.78 4.34
CA LYS A 53 -43.79 48.35 4.63
C LYS A 53 -43.51 47.52 3.39
N ASN A 54 -44.09 47.90 2.24
CA ASN A 54 -43.88 47.19 0.98
C ASN A 54 -42.44 47.33 0.48
N LEU A 55 -41.83 48.51 0.63
CA LEU A 55 -40.42 48.72 0.35
C LEU A 55 -39.52 47.87 1.26
N SER A 56 -39.84 47.80 2.56
CA SER A 56 -39.14 46.93 3.52
C SER A 56 -39.24 45.45 3.13
N LEU A 57 -40.43 44.98 2.75
CA LEU A 57 -40.64 43.61 2.27
C LEU A 57 -39.86 43.34 0.98
N GLY A 58 -39.83 44.29 0.04
CA GLY A 58 -39.04 44.18 -1.18
C GLY A 58 -37.54 44.03 -0.90
N ARG A 59 -37.00 44.84 0.02
CA ARG A 59 -35.59 44.75 0.45
C ARG A 59 -35.30 43.40 1.12
N ASN A 60 -36.17 42.95 2.02
CA ASN A 60 -36.03 41.67 2.70
C ASN A 60 -36.07 40.51 1.71
N ASN A 61 -37.01 40.51 0.76
CA ASN A 61 -37.10 39.46 -0.27
C ASN A 61 -35.85 39.40 -1.14
N ALA A 62 -35.31 40.55 -1.55
CA ALA A 62 -34.05 40.60 -2.28
C ALA A 62 -32.89 40.03 -1.45
N GLN A 63 -32.81 40.38 -0.17
CA GLN A 63 -31.78 39.86 0.75
C GLN A 63 -31.90 38.34 0.93
N TYR A 64 -33.09 37.82 1.21
CA TYR A 64 -33.31 36.38 1.36
C TYR A 64 -33.06 35.62 0.06
N GLY A 65 -33.43 36.19 -1.09
CA GLY A 65 -33.10 35.61 -2.40
C GLY A 65 -31.58 35.48 -2.61
N GLN A 66 -30.81 36.51 -2.24
CA GLN A 66 -29.35 36.45 -2.30
C GLN A 66 -28.76 35.43 -1.33
N GLN A 67 -29.25 35.38 -0.09
CA GLN A 67 -28.79 34.40 0.90
C GLN A 67 -29.09 32.97 0.45
N ARG A 68 -30.28 32.72 -0.09
CA ARG A 68 -30.67 31.43 -0.65
C ARG A 68 -29.73 31.00 -1.78
N GLY A 69 -29.48 31.89 -2.74
CA GLY A 69 -28.56 31.60 -3.84
C GLY A 69 -27.13 31.31 -3.39
N ARG A 70 -26.65 31.97 -2.31
CA ARG A 70 -25.34 31.65 -1.71
C ARG A 70 -25.33 30.28 -1.04
N ALA A 71 -26.40 29.95 -0.32
CA ALA A 71 -26.55 28.66 0.35
C ALA A 71 -26.63 27.50 -0.65
N GLU A 72 -27.40 27.67 -1.74
CA GLU A 72 -27.51 26.68 -2.82
C GLU A 72 -26.15 26.38 -3.46
N ARG A 73 -25.37 27.41 -3.81
CA ARG A 73 -24.01 27.23 -4.37
C ARG A 73 -23.06 26.53 -3.39
N LYS A 74 -23.14 26.88 -2.11
CA LYS A 74 -22.32 26.24 -1.07
C LYS A 74 -22.68 24.77 -0.91
N LEU A 75 -23.97 24.45 -0.96
CA LEU A 75 -24.46 23.07 -0.92
C LEU A 75 -23.95 22.26 -2.11
N GLU A 76 -24.03 22.80 -3.32
CA GLU A 76 -23.52 22.14 -4.54
C GLU A 76 -22.01 21.88 -4.44
N THR A 77 -21.24 22.86 -3.96
CA THR A 77 -19.80 22.70 -3.76
C THR A 77 -19.48 21.60 -2.75
N LEU A 78 -20.18 21.60 -1.60
CA LEU A 78 -20.00 20.57 -0.56
C LEU A 78 -20.40 19.18 -1.04
N GLN A 79 -21.42 19.05 -1.90
CA GLN A 79 -21.81 17.77 -2.48
C GLN A 79 -20.72 17.20 -3.37
N VAL A 80 -20.09 18.04 -4.20
CA VAL A 80 -18.96 17.64 -5.05
C VAL A 80 -17.76 17.24 -4.19
N GLU A 81 -17.39 18.04 -3.19
CA GLU A 81 -16.30 17.72 -2.26
C GLU A 81 -16.55 16.39 -1.53
N TYR A 82 -17.79 16.15 -1.09
CA TYR A 82 -18.17 14.90 -0.43
C TYR A 82 -18.00 13.69 -1.35
N GLN A 83 -18.47 13.77 -2.59
CA GLN A 83 -18.31 12.70 -3.58
C GLN A 83 -16.84 12.41 -3.89
N GLN A 84 -16.01 13.46 -4.01
CA GLN A 84 -14.57 13.29 -4.21
C GLN A 84 -13.91 12.63 -3.00
N LEU A 85 -14.30 13.02 -1.79
CA LEU A 85 -13.77 12.42 -0.57
C LEU A 85 -14.18 10.96 -0.44
N GLU A 86 -15.43 10.61 -0.77
CA GLU A 86 -15.93 9.24 -0.79
C GLU A 86 -15.14 8.36 -1.76
N GLN A 87 -14.87 8.84 -2.97
CA GLN A 87 -14.02 8.13 -3.94
C GLN A 87 -12.59 7.94 -3.44
N SER A 88 -12.03 8.97 -2.79
CA SER A 88 -10.68 8.89 -2.19
C SER A 88 -10.62 7.84 -1.09
N VAL A 89 -11.62 7.81 -0.21
CA VAL A 89 -11.73 6.79 0.87
C VAL A 89 -11.80 5.39 0.28
N GLN A 90 -12.65 5.16 -0.72
CA GLN A 90 -12.75 3.84 -1.39
C GLN A 90 -11.43 3.40 -2.01
N SER A 91 -10.71 4.32 -2.66
CA SER A 91 -9.38 4.04 -3.24
C SER A 91 -8.35 3.67 -2.16
N LEU A 92 -8.35 4.40 -1.04
CA LEU A 92 -7.47 4.10 0.10
C LEU A 92 -7.80 2.75 0.75
N GLU A 93 -9.07 2.39 0.88
CA GLU A 93 -9.50 1.09 1.39
C GLU A 93 -9.02 -0.06 0.50
N GLN A 94 -9.14 0.08 -0.82
CA GLN A 94 -8.63 -0.92 -1.77
C GLN A 94 -7.10 -1.07 -1.67
N SER A 95 -6.38 0.05 -1.59
CA SER A 95 -4.92 0.06 -1.43
C SER A 95 -4.51 -0.62 -0.12
N ASN A 96 -5.18 -0.31 0.99
CA ASN A 96 -4.92 -0.94 2.28
C ASN A 96 -5.18 -2.44 2.26
N ALA A 97 -6.26 -2.89 1.62
CA ALA A 97 -6.55 -4.32 1.48
C ALA A 97 -5.45 -5.04 0.67
N ALA A 98 -4.99 -4.42 -0.43
CA ALA A 98 -3.89 -4.98 -1.24
C ALA A 98 -2.57 -5.05 -0.46
N LEU A 99 -2.25 -4.01 0.32
CA LEU A 99 -1.06 -3.99 1.17
C LEU A 99 -1.13 -5.04 2.29
N ALA A 100 -2.30 -5.24 2.89
CA ALA A 100 -2.52 -6.26 3.91
C ALA A 100 -2.29 -7.67 3.34
N ALA A 101 -2.84 -7.96 2.15
CA ALA A 101 -2.62 -9.23 1.46
C ALA A 101 -1.14 -9.46 1.12
N ARG A 102 -0.45 -8.42 0.63
CA ARG A 102 0.98 -8.49 0.32
C ARG A 102 1.83 -8.72 1.57
N LYS A 103 1.47 -8.09 2.69
CA LYS A 103 2.13 -8.31 3.98
C LYS A 103 2.03 -9.76 4.42
N GLN A 104 0.82 -10.36 4.38
CA GLN A 104 0.63 -11.77 4.71
C GLN A 104 1.44 -12.71 3.81
N GLN A 105 1.50 -12.41 2.51
CA GLN A 105 2.32 -13.19 1.58
C GLN A 105 3.81 -13.13 1.94
N LEU A 106 4.32 -11.95 2.27
CA LEU A 106 5.73 -11.78 2.69
C LEU A 106 6.02 -12.48 4.01
N GLU A 107 5.11 -12.41 4.99
CA GLU A 107 5.24 -13.13 6.26
C GLU A 107 5.31 -14.66 6.04
N SER A 108 4.47 -15.19 5.15
CA SER A 108 4.53 -16.62 4.79
C SER A 108 5.84 -17.00 4.10
N GLN A 109 6.33 -16.17 3.18
CA GLN A 109 7.62 -16.40 2.53
C GLN A 109 8.78 -16.35 3.51
N GLN A 110 8.74 -15.42 4.47
CA GLN A 110 9.76 -15.32 5.51
C GLN A 110 9.80 -16.59 6.37
N GLN A 111 8.64 -17.08 6.83
CA GLN A 111 8.57 -18.32 7.61
C GLN A 111 9.10 -19.53 6.83
N GLN A 112 8.82 -19.60 5.52
CA GLN A 112 9.35 -20.65 4.67
C GLN A 112 10.87 -20.59 4.58
N LEU A 113 11.44 -19.40 4.35
CA LEU A 113 12.88 -19.21 4.29
C LEU A 113 13.56 -19.52 5.62
N GLU A 114 12.96 -19.17 6.76
CA GLU A 114 13.46 -19.53 8.08
C GLU A 114 13.50 -21.06 8.27
N GLY A 115 12.48 -21.79 7.80
CA GLY A 115 12.47 -23.25 7.80
C GLY A 115 13.54 -23.87 6.89
N ASP A 116 13.76 -23.29 5.72
CA ASP A 116 14.80 -23.74 4.79
C ASP A 116 16.20 -23.53 5.37
N ILE A 117 16.45 -22.41 6.06
CA ILE A 117 17.71 -22.13 6.75
C ILE A 117 17.99 -23.21 7.81
N LEU A 118 17.03 -23.50 8.70
CA LEU A 118 17.19 -24.54 9.72
C LEU A 118 17.51 -25.91 9.11
N THR A 119 16.84 -26.24 8.00
CA THR A 119 17.08 -27.50 7.27
C THR A 119 18.49 -27.56 6.68
N LEU A 120 18.98 -26.44 6.14
CA LEU A 120 20.33 -26.34 5.60
C LEU A 120 21.39 -26.40 6.71
N GLU A 121 21.16 -25.74 7.85
CA GLU A 121 22.04 -25.80 9.01
C GLU A 121 22.20 -27.25 9.52
N PHE A 122 21.10 -28.00 9.60
CA PHE A 122 21.15 -29.42 9.97
C PHE A 122 21.98 -30.24 8.98
N LYS A 123 21.78 -30.04 7.67
CA LYS A 123 22.55 -30.74 6.63
C LYS A 123 24.04 -30.40 6.70
N VAL A 124 24.39 -29.13 6.95
CA VAL A 124 25.78 -28.70 7.11
C VAL A 124 26.41 -29.38 8.33
N GLY A 125 25.68 -29.47 9.45
CA GLY A 125 26.14 -30.19 10.65
C GLY A 125 26.38 -31.68 10.39
N ASP A 126 25.44 -32.37 9.74
CA ASP A 126 25.57 -33.78 9.37
C ASP A 126 26.76 -34.03 8.45
N LEU A 127 26.94 -33.19 7.41
CA LEU A 127 28.08 -33.29 6.50
C LEU A 127 29.41 -33.02 7.21
N ALA A 128 29.46 -32.06 8.14
CA ALA A 128 30.65 -31.78 8.92
C ALA A 128 31.05 -32.97 9.82
N SER A 129 30.07 -33.62 10.45
CA SER A 129 30.30 -34.85 11.23
C SER A 129 30.86 -35.96 10.35
N LYS A 130 30.20 -36.26 9.23
CA LYS A 130 30.66 -37.31 8.28
C LYS A 130 32.06 -37.04 7.74
N ASN A 131 32.39 -35.77 7.48
CA ASN A 131 33.73 -35.41 7.02
C ASN A 131 34.79 -35.62 8.11
N THR A 132 34.44 -35.36 9.37
CA THR A 132 35.31 -35.65 10.52
C THR A 132 35.56 -37.16 10.62
N ASP A 133 34.52 -37.98 10.58
CA ASP A 133 34.62 -39.45 10.61
C ASP A 133 35.49 -40.00 9.47
N LEU A 134 35.30 -39.47 8.25
CA LEU A 134 36.10 -39.86 7.08
C LEU A 134 37.57 -39.45 7.24
N THR A 135 37.83 -38.28 7.81
CA THR A 135 39.19 -37.79 8.06
C THR A 135 39.89 -38.68 9.08
N GLU A 136 39.21 -39.05 10.17
CA GLU A 136 39.72 -39.99 11.18
C GLU A 136 40.01 -41.35 10.56
N ALA A 137 39.06 -41.94 9.84
CA ALA A 137 39.25 -43.22 9.14
C ALA A 137 40.46 -43.17 8.17
N ASN A 138 40.63 -42.07 7.44
CA ASN A 138 41.76 -41.89 6.52
C ASN A 138 43.10 -41.80 7.27
N THR A 139 43.15 -41.08 8.39
CA THR A 139 44.36 -41.03 9.23
C THR A 139 44.73 -42.40 9.80
N GLN A 140 43.75 -43.19 10.23
CA GLN A 140 43.97 -44.55 10.70
C GLN A 140 44.47 -45.46 9.57
N LEU A 141 43.83 -45.43 8.40
CA LEU A 141 44.28 -46.21 7.24
C LEU A 141 45.70 -45.85 6.78
N LYS A 142 46.10 -44.58 6.89
CA LYS A 142 47.49 -44.16 6.61
C LYS A 142 48.48 -44.76 7.61
N LYS A 143 48.10 -44.84 8.88
CA LYS A 143 48.92 -45.47 9.93
C LYS A 143 49.05 -46.96 9.67
N ASP A 144 47.94 -47.66 9.44
CA ASP A 144 47.92 -49.10 9.17
C ASP A 144 48.73 -49.45 7.92
N ASN A 145 48.62 -48.67 6.84
CA ASN A 145 49.44 -48.85 5.63
C ASN A 145 50.93 -48.68 5.90
N LYS A 146 51.33 -47.73 6.75
CA LYS A 146 52.73 -47.55 7.15
C LYS A 146 53.24 -48.74 7.97
N GLU A 147 52.43 -49.24 8.90
CA GLU A 147 52.75 -50.42 9.71
C GLU A 147 52.88 -51.67 8.83
N LEU A 148 51.91 -51.91 7.94
CA LEU A 148 51.96 -53.00 6.97
C LEU A 148 53.21 -52.92 6.09
N LYS A 149 53.54 -51.74 5.56
CA LYS A 149 54.78 -51.55 4.79
C LYS A 149 56.01 -51.94 5.59
N ASN A 150 56.12 -51.49 6.85
CA ASN A 150 57.24 -51.84 7.71
C ASN A 150 57.32 -53.35 7.97
N THR A 151 56.18 -54.04 8.20
CA THR A 151 56.15 -55.49 8.40
C THR A 151 56.58 -56.24 7.13
N VAL A 152 56.10 -55.81 5.96
CA VAL A 152 56.50 -56.37 4.66
C VAL A 152 58.00 -56.19 4.43
N ASP A 153 58.55 -55.01 4.72
CA ASP A 153 59.98 -54.74 4.58
C ASP A 153 60.80 -55.61 5.54
N LEU A 154 60.34 -55.81 6.79
CA LEU A 154 60.99 -56.68 7.77
C LEU A 154 60.97 -58.15 7.33
N ILE A 155 59.84 -58.63 6.80
CA ILE A 155 59.72 -59.98 6.22
C ILE A 155 60.69 -60.13 5.05
N LYS A 156 60.74 -59.17 4.11
CA LYS A 156 61.68 -59.19 2.98
C LYS A 156 63.14 -59.24 3.44
N LEU A 157 63.51 -58.45 4.44
CA LEU A 157 64.86 -58.45 5.03
C LEU A 157 65.20 -59.80 5.68
N ARG A 158 64.26 -60.38 6.43
CA ARG A 158 64.44 -61.69 7.07
C ARG A 158 64.59 -62.80 6.03
N LEU A 159 63.69 -62.85 5.04
CA LEU A 159 63.78 -63.81 3.93
C LEU A 159 65.12 -63.70 3.18
N THR A 160 65.60 -62.49 2.94
CA THR A 160 66.90 -62.25 2.29
C THR A 160 68.07 -62.78 3.15
N ARG A 161 68.00 -62.60 4.47
CA ARG A 161 69.02 -63.11 5.42
C ARG A 161 69.01 -64.63 5.46
N ASP A 162 67.84 -65.23 5.70
CA ASP A 162 67.67 -66.69 5.81
C ASP A 162 68.11 -67.38 4.51
N MET A 163 67.82 -66.77 3.34
CA MET A 163 68.33 -67.22 2.04
C MET A 163 69.86 -67.16 1.97
N LYS A 164 70.48 -66.04 2.37
CA LYS A 164 71.94 -65.91 2.36
C LYS A 164 72.61 -66.97 3.22
N GLU A 165 71.98 -67.40 4.32
CA GLU A 165 72.46 -68.51 5.15
C GLU A 165 72.30 -69.87 4.44
N LEU A 166 71.13 -70.15 3.85
CA LEU A 166 70.89 -71.37 3.07
C LEU A 166 71.86 -71.52 1.89
N LEU A 167 72.25 -70.42 1.26
CA LEU A 167 73.21 -70.42 0.15
C LEU A 167 74.66 -70.71 0.58
N LYS A 168 74.99 -70.71 1.88
CA LYS A 168 76.36 -71.04 2.35
C LYS A 168 76.62 -72.53 2.47
N TYR A 169 75.59 -73.38 2.44
CA TYR A 169 75.77 -74.82 2.46
C TYR A 169 76.33 -75.31 1.12
N GLU A 170 77.42 -76.07 1.18
CA GLU A 170 78.32 -76.30 0.04
C GLU A 170 77.66 -77.06 -1.12
N ASP A 171 76.83 -78.08 -0.89
CA ASP A 171 76.07 -78.74 -1.96
C ASP A 171 74.83 -79.48 -1.44
N SER A 172 73.65 -78.88 -1.58
CA SER A 172 72.39 -79.58 -1.35
C SER A 172 71.34 -79.17 -2.38
N GLU A 173 70.49 -80.11 -2.79
CA GLU A 173 69.31 -79.87 -3.63
C GLU A 173 68.37 -78.80 -3.03
N LEU A 174 68.44 -78.58 -1.72
CA LEU A 174 67.76 -77.48 -1.01
C LEU A 174 68.21 -76.10 -1.52
N ARG A 175 69.50 -75.92 -1.86
CA ARG A 175 70.04 -74.68 -2.44
C ARG A 175 69.42 -74.39 -3.81
N LYS A 176 69.34 -75.41 -4.67
CA LYS A 176 68.76 -75.30 -6.02
C LYS A 176 67.25 -75.03 -5.95
N MET A 177 66.54 -75.69 -5.03
CA MET A 177 65.10 -75.47 -4.80
C MET A 177 64.81 -74.08 -4.23
N ALA A 178 65.62 -73.60 -3.27
CA ALA A 178 65.48 -72.25 -2.71
C ALA A 178 65.64 -71.17 -3.79
N ILE A 179 66.64 -71.28 -4.67
CA ILE A 179 66.86 -70.34 -5.77
C ILE A 179 65.65 -70.29 -6.72
N ARG A 180 65.04 -71.42 -7.06
CA ARG A 180 63.84 -71.46 -7.94
C ARG A 180 62.62 -70.81 -7.28
N LEU A 181 62.37 -71.10 -6.01
CA LEU A 181 61.20 -70.64 -5.27
C LEU A 181 61.21 -69.11 -5.10
N PHE A 182 62.38 -68.52 -4.87
CA PHE A 182 62.56 -67.07 -4.74
C PHE A 182 62.41 -66.33 -6.07
N ARG A 183 62.85 -66.93 -7.18
CA ARG A 183 62.68 -66.36 -8.52
C ARG A 183 61.20 -66.28 -8.94
N TRP A 184 60.34 -67.10 -8.32
CA TRP A 184 58.90 -67.12 -8.56
C TRP A 184 58.11 -66.16 -7.66
N THR A 185 58.62 -65.82 -6.47
CA THR A 185 57.90 -64.99 -5.48
C THR A 185 58.31 -63.51 -5.47
N LEU A 186 59.36 -63.12 -6.21
CA LEU A 186 59.86 -61.74 -6.31
C LEU A 186 59.78 -61.11 -7.70
N GLY A 187 59.22 -61.83 -8.68
CA GLY A 187 58.78 -61.25 -9.96
C GLY A 187 57.31 -60.88 -9.87
#